data_AF-A0A524I1X3-F1
#
_entry.id   AF-A0A524I1X3-F1
#
_cell.length_a   1.000
_cell.length_b   1.000
_cell.length_c   1.000
_cell.angle_alpha   90.00
_cell.angle_beta   90.00
_cell.angle_gamma   90.00
#
_symmetry.space_group_name_H-M   'P 1'
#
loop_
_entity.id
_entity.type
_entity.pdbx_description
1 polymer ?
#
loop_
_entity_poly.entity_id
_entity_poly.type
_entity_poly.pdbx_seq_one_letter_code
_entity_poly.pdbx_strand_id
1 'polypeptide(L)'
;MIPIGLAPLVEPVVGKDPMRIKKQFMAIIIAVILIASSVLAYTTYVSVQEDRVGYIGIEVDKKTFNSSEDVTFHLVSLTDNAKFNITDHWVDWGDEQYDGLDIIRVPDSEDPDTFLDDRDNLDYIHFQSSYYNTVGKAHFNYFNSEDGSLQVTWNRTIRWDGLVEGNWTVVYHPAVSGYYVVAPRISWRAEEDNHVFVIDEKAIFYYDSLDTNITATNVPNTNVTIELTLQAPPGAVGNIICDLNTTLYYEANPFEYMDEVTLYHNETGIVLTSDQDRVITIIFNVSVPDHGYETPFEDEYDDNYFSVLSFDIVLTTSIGDYISGFEAKWDGGWEYNCQY
;
A
#
# COMPACT_ATOMS: atom_id res chain seq x y z
N MET A 1 51.51 -74.32 67.45
CA MET A 1 51.97 -73.29 66.49
C MET A 1 50.73 -72.58 65.96
N ILE A 2 50.57 -71.25 65.92
CA ILE A 2 51.26 -70.09 66.53
C ILE A 2 50.11 -69.07 66.84
N PRO A 3 50.14 -68.31 67.95
CA PRO A 3 49.04 -67.40 68.33
C PRO A 3 49.24 -65.96 67.84
N ILE A 4 48.14 -65.27 67.51
CA ILE A 4 48.00 -63.81 67.27
C ILE A 4 46.53 -63.45 67.62
N GLY A 5 46.12 -62.34 68.24
CA GLY A 5 46.80 -61.18 68.84
C GLY A 5 45.76 -60.04 69.05
N LEU A 6 45.97 -59.11 69.99
CA LEU A 6 45.07 -57.96 70.27
C LEU A 6 45.63 -56.66 69.62
N ALA A 7 44.94 -55.53 69.47
CA ALA A 7 43.64 -54.99 69.94
C ALA A 7 43.14 -53.94 68.90
N PRO A 8 42.48 -52.81 69.25
CA PRO A 8 41.21 -52.54 69.95
C PRO A 8 40.17 -51.77 69.05
N LEU A 9 39.14 -51.17 69.65
CA LEU A 9 38.08 -50.32 69.05
C LEU A 9 38.56 -49.20 68.09
N VAL A 10 37.73 -48.92 67.08
CA VAL A 10 37.61 -47.59 66.43
C VAL A 10 36.12 -47.28 66.25
N GLU A 11 35.63 -46.22 66.90
CA GLU A 11 34.33 -45.61 66.60
C GLU A 11 34.45 -44.66 65.39
N PRO A 12 33.59 -44.74 64.38
CA PRO A 12 33.46 -43.70 63.37
C PRO A 12 32.40 -42.66 63.81
N VAL A 13 32.88 -41.62 64.50
CA VAL A 13 32.51 -40.21 64.36
C VAL A 13 31.01 -39.86 64.22
N VAL A 14 30.46 -39.29 65.29
CA VAL A 14 29.24 -38.46 65.28
C VAL A 14 29.40 -37.27 64.33
N GLY A 15 28.36 -36.92 63.56
CA GLY A 15 28.18 -35.54 63.09
C GLY A 15 27.79 -35.34 61.62
N LYS A 16 26.54 -35.64 61.27
CA LYS A 16 25.83 -34.89 60.21
C LYS A 16 24.40 -34.61 60.68
N ASP A 17 24.24 -33.52 61.42
CA ASP A 17 22.91 -32.97 61.65
C ASP A 17 22.28 -32.62 60.29
N PRO A 18 21.06 -33.09 59.98
CA PRO A 18 20.36 -32.63 58.79
C PRO A 18 20.05 -31.15 58.97
N MET A 19 20.50 -30.33 58.01
CA MET A 19 20.43 -28.87 58.02
C MET A 19 18.99 -28.36 58.28
N ARG A 20 18.65 -28.11 59.55
CA ARG A 20 17.37 -27.56 59.98
C ARG A 20 17.31 -26.07 59.63
N ILE A 21 16.97 -25.78 58.38
CA ILE A 21 16.64 -24.43 57.92
C ILE A 21 15.52 -23.89 58.83
N LYS A 22 15.80 -22.80 59.56
CA LYS A 22 14.80 -22.13 60.40
C LYS A 22 13.62 -21.72 59.52
N LYS A 23 12.38 -21.87 60.00
CA LYS A 23 11.15 -21.56 59.23
C LYS A 23 11.18 -20.18 58.55
N GLN A 24 11.79 -19.18 59.19
CA GLN A 24 11.99 -17.83 58.65
C GLN A 24 12.91 -17.82 57.40
N PHE A 25 14.02 -18.55 57.41
CA PHE A 25 14.89 -18.71 56.23
C PHE A 25 14.18 -19.48 55.11
N MET A 26 13.39 -20.51 55.46
CA MET A 26 12.61 -21.24 54.45
C MET A 26 11.57 -20.34 53.76
N ALA A 27 10.90 -19.47 54.52
CA ALA A 27 9.96 -18.48 53.97
C ALA A 27 10.66 -17.47 53.04
N ILE A 28 11.85 -16.99 53.40
CA ILE A 28 12.66 -16.11 52.54
C ILE A 28 13.06 -16.82 51.25
N ILE A 29 13.53 -18.08 51.33
CA ILE A 29 13.90 -18.88 50.16
C ILE A 29 12.70 -19.08 49.23
N ILE A 30 11.52 -19.42 49.76
CA ILE A 30 10.29 -19.56 48.98
C ILE A 30 9.89 -18.23 48.32
N ALA A 31 9.95 -17.10 49.04
CA ALA A 31 9.66 -15.79 48.49
C ALA A 31 10.62 -15.39 47.35
N VAL A 32 11.92 -15.65 47.51
CA VAL A 32 12.93 -15.41 46.45
C VAL A 32 12.68 -16.29 45.23
N ILE A 33 12.37 -17.58 45.43
CA ILE A 33 12.03 -18.49 44.33
C ILE A 33 10.77 -18.00 43.59
N LEU A 34 9.71 -17.62 44.31
CA LEU A 34 8.49 -17.10 43.69
C LEU A 34 8.75 -15.81 42.90
N ILE A 35 9.49 -14.85 43.45
CA ILE A 35 9.84 -13.61 42.74
C ILE A 35 10.68 -13.92 41.50
N ALA A 36 11.71 -14.76 41.62
CA ALA A 36 12.54 -15.16 40.48
C ALA A 36 11.73 -15.89 39.40
N SER A 37 10.84 -16.80 39.77
CA SER A 37 9.95 -17.51 38.84
C SER A 37 8.95 -16.56 38.18
N SER A 38 8.38 -15.60 38.90
CA SER A 38 7.48 -14.58 38.31
C SER A 38 8.21 -13.66 37.33
N VAL A 39 9.44 -13.24 37.65
CA VAL A 39 10.27 -12.44 36.73
C VAL A 39 10.64 -13.26 35.49
N LEU A 40 11.07 -14.52 35.66
CA LEU A 40 11.43 -15.39 34.54
C LEU A 40 10.21 -15.65 33.64
N ALA A 41 9.06 -15.97 34.23
CA ALA A 41 7.81 -16.17 33.50
C ALA A 41 7.36 -14.88 32.78
N TYR A 42 7.53 -13.71 33.39
CA TYR A 42 7.25 -12.43 32.74
C TYR A 42 8.20 -12.17 31.56
N THR A 43 9.51 -12.36 31.73
CA THR A 43 10.47 -12.17 30.63
C THR A 43 10.25 -13.15 29.48
N THR A 44 9.92 -14.41 29.77
CA THR A 44 9.56 -15.40 28.73
C THR A 44 8.22 -15.05 28.07
N TYR A 45 7.24 -14.56 28.82
CA TYR A 45 5.96 -14.12 28.27
C TYR A 45 6.11 -12.90 27.36
N VAL A 46 6.90 -11.90 27.75
CA VAL A 46 7.17 -10.70 26.95
C VAL A 46 7.91 -11.08 25.66
N SER A 47 9.00 -11.85 25.74
CA SER A 47 9.70 -12.35 24.53
C SER A 47 8.78 -13.13 23.59
N VAL A 48 7.91 -14.01 24.11
CA VAL A 48 6.94 -14.77 23.29
C VAL A 48 5.76 -13.90 22.77
N GLN A 49 5.61 -12.66 23.25
CA GLN A 49 4.68 -11.68 22.69
C GLN A 49 5.39 -10.76 21.68
N GLU A 50 6.65 -10.41 21.93
CA GLU A 50 7.52 -9.71 20.97
C GLU A 50 7.75 -10.54 19.70
N ASP A 51 7.76 -11.87 19.77
CA ASP A 51 7.86 -12.77 18.61
C ASP A 51 6.51 -13.03 17.87
N ARG A 52 5.40 -12.36 18.23
CA ARG A 52 4.08 -12.60 17.60
C ARG A 52 3.71 -11.55 16.57
N VAL A 53 3.59 -12.01 15.32
CA VAL A 53 2.95 -11.26 14.24
C VAL A 53 1.47 -11.03 14.54
N GLY A 54 1.07 -9.76 14.65
CA GLY A 54 -0.33 -9.35 14.62
C GLY A 54 -0.84 -9.19 13.20
N TYR A 55 -2.06 -9.62 12.92
CA TYR A 55 -2.66 -9.48 11.59
C TYR A 55 -3.70 -8.36 11.59
N ILE A 56 -3.63 -7.46 10.61
CA ILE A 56 -4.49 -6.29 10.49
C ILE A 56 -5.34 -6.41 9.22
N GLY A 57 -6.65 -6.50 9.36
CA GLY A 57 -7.58 -6.43 8.23
C GLY A 57 -7.99 -4.98 7.94
N ILE A 58 -8.41 -4.73 6.70
CA ILE A 58 -9.00 -3.45 6.27
C ILE A 58 -10.43 -3.72 5.79
N GLU A 59 -11.43 -3.15 6.46
CA GLU A 59 -12.85 -3.39 6.16
C GLU A 59 -13.57 -2.08 5.85
N VAL A 60 -14.05 -1.88 4.62
CA VAL A 60 -14.84 -0.70 4.24
C VAL A 60 -16.23 -0.72 4.88
N ASP A 61 -16.73 0.44 5.33
CA ASP A 61 -18.03 0.53 6.00
C ASP A 61 -19.20 0.10 5.10
N LYS A 62 -19.02 0.20 3.77
CA LYS A 62 -19.98 -0.22 2.74
C LYS A 62 -19.32 -0.35 1.38
N LYS A 63 -19.98 -1.05 0.46
CA LYS A 63 -19.49 -1.32 -0.90
C LYS A 63 -19.67 -0.19 -1.91
N THR A 64 -20.42 0.87 -1.58
CA THR A 64 -20.69 1.97 -2.51
C THR A 64 -20.77 3.31 -1.78
N PHE A 65 -19.90 4.23 -2.16
CA PHE A 65 -19.87 5.63 -1.71
C PHE A 65 -20.20 6.55 -2.87
N ASN A 66 -20.84 7.69 -2.60
CA ASN A 66 -21.11 8.73 -3.60
C ASN A 66 -20.27 9.98 -3.36
N SER A 67 -20.16 10.84 -4.36
CA SER A 67 -19.32 12.05 -4.32
C SER A 67 -19.60 13.01 -3.16
N SER A 68 -20.80 12.99 -2.56
CA SER A 68 -21.14 13.87 -1.43
C SER A 68 -20.69 13.39 -0.04
N GLU A 69 -20.19 12.16 0.09
CA GLU A 69 -19.77 11.54 1.36
C GLU A 69 -18.29 11.11 1.34
N ASP A 70 -17.56 11.37 2.41
CA ASP A 70 -16.21 10.83 2.58
C ASP A 70 -16.24 9.31 2.69
N VAL A 71 -15.17 8.65 2.23
CA VAL A 71 -15.05 7.19 2.28
C VAL A 71 -14.51 6.79 3.64
N THR A 72 -15.18 5.85 4.30
CA THR A 72 -14.81 5.39 5.65
C THR A 72 -14.61 3.87 5.69
N PHE A 73 -13.58 3.47 6.43
CA PHE A 73 -13.18 2.07 6.57
C PHE A 73 -12.49 1.85 7.92
N HIS A 74 -12.37 0.60 8.33
CA HIS A 74 -11.87 0.20 9.64
C HIS A 74 -10.60 -0.65 9.51
N LEU A 75 -9.58 -0.31 10.32
CA LEU A 75 -8.49 -1.22 10.65
C LEU A 75 -8.95 -2.14 11.78
N VAL A 76 -8.82 -3.46 11.58
CA VAL A 76 -9.28 -4.48 12.54
C VAL A 76 -8.15 -5.43 12.90
N SER A 77 -7.97 -5.75 14.19
CA SER A 77 -7.08 -6.85 14.58
C SER A 77 -7.76 -8.17 14.25
N LEU A 78 -7.12 -8.98 13.40
CA LEU A 78 -7.55 -10.34 13.06
C LEU A 78 -7.02 -11.38 14.08
N THR A 79 -6.22 -10.95 15.06
CA THR A 79 -5.62 -11.80 16.08
C THR A 79 -5.92 -11.32 17.49
N ASP A 80 -6.65 -12.14 18.26
CA ASP A 80 -6.96 -11.90 19.69
C ASP A 80 -5.73 -12.01 20.62
N ASN A 81 -4.63 -12.60 20.14
CA ASN A 81 -3.53 -13.10 20.97
C ASN A 81 -2.17 -12.45 20.70
N ALA A 82 -2.04 -11.66 19.64
CA ALA A 82 -0.87 -10.83 19.35
C ALA A 82 -1.20 -9.39 19.78
N LYS A 83 -0.29 -8.76 20.51
CA LYS A 83 -0.44 -7.37 20.95
C LYS A 83 0.48 -6.49 20.13
N PHE A 84 -0.09 -5.63 19.31
CA PHE A 84 0.63 -4.65 18.52
C PHE A 84 0.02 -3.26 18.68
N ASN A 85 0.86 -2.28 18.42
CA ASN A 85 0.50 -0.88 18.30
C ASN A 85 1.31 -0.29 17.13
N ILE A 86 0.63 0.37 16.21
CA ILE A 86 1.22 1.05 15.07
C ILE A 86 0.85 2.54 15.10
N THR A 87 1.69 3.37 14.51
CA THR A 87 1.54 4.82 14.45
C THR A 87 1.89 5.23 13.03
N ASP A 88 0.97 5.88 12.33
CA ASP A 88 1.29 6.51 11.04
C ASP A 88 2.22 7.69 11.32
N HIS A 89 3.45 7.64 10.82
CA HIS A 89 4.43 8.70 10.98
C HIS A 89 4.35 9.74 9.86
N TRP A 90 3.17 9.94 9.28
CA TRP A 90 2.91 10.97 8.28
C TRP A 90 3.35 12.38 8.71
N VAL A 91 4.18 13.02 7.88
CA VAL A 91 4.65 14.39 8.05
C VAL A 91 4.36 15.22 6.78
N ASP A 92 3.57 16.28 6.91
CA ASP A 92 3.23 17.24 5.84
C ASP A 92 4.45 17.90 5.12
N TRP A 93 5.66 17.84 5.71
CA TRP A 93 6.86 18.55 5.25
C TRP A 93 8.14 17.73 5.43
N GLY A 94 8.67 17.15 4.35
CA GLY A 94 9.97 16.49 4.33
C GLY A 94 10.06 15.40 3.26
N ASP A 95 11.20 14.71 3.22
CA ASP A 95 11.43 13.56 2.33
C ASP A 95 10.73 12.27 2.82
N GLU A 96 10.15 12.27 4.03
CA GLU A 96 9.51 11.12 4.68
C GLU A 96 8.00 11.05 4.41
N GLN A 97 7.59 11.20 3.14
CA GLN A 97 6.18 11.19 2.71
C GLN A 97 5.58 9.78 2.58
N TYR A 98 6.10 8.79 3.33
CA TYR A 98 5.95 7.38 2.96
C TYR A 98 4.84 6.63 3.70
N ASP A 99 4.39 7.07 4.86
CA ASP A 99 3.47 6.29 5.69
C ASP A 99 1.98 6.62 5.48
N GLY A 100 1.13 5.68 5.91
CA GLY A 100 -0.33 5.74 5.78
C GLY A 100 -0.91 4.62 4.93
N LEU A 101 -2.10 4.87 4.37
CA LEU A 101 -2.85 3.94 3.55
C LEU A 101 -3.12 4.55 2.18
N ASP A 102 -2.97 3.74 1.15
CA ASP A 102 -3.15 4.12 -0.25
C ASP A 102 -4.50 3.64 -0.75
N ILE A 103 -5.20 4.51 -1.47
CA ILE A 103 -6.47 4.23 -2.13
C ILE A 103 -6.17 4.15 -3.61
N ILE A 104 -6.01 2.92 -4.10
CA ILE A 104 -5.52 2.61 -5.44
C ILE A 104 -6.73 2.28 -6.32
N ARG A 105 -6.80 2.84 -7.52
CA ARG A 105 -7.85 2.53 -8.48
C ARG A 105 -7.64 1.11 -9.04
N VAL A 106 -8.70 0.32 -9.03
CA VAL A 106 -8.77 -0.96 -9.73
C VAL A 106 -8.97 -0.65 -11.22
N PRO A 107 -8.17 -1.21 -12.14
CA PRO A 107 -8.31 -0.97 -13.57
C PRO A 107 -9.72 -1.29 -14.08
N ASP A 108 -10.27 -0.49 -14.99
CA ASP A 108 -11.61 -0.72 -15.56
C ASP A 108 -11.73 -2.03 -16.37
N SER A 109 -10.59 -2.68 -16.68
CA SER A 109 -10.51 -3.99 -17.35
C SER A 109 -10.66 -5.19 -16.41
N GLU A 110 -10.45 -5.00 -15.11
CA GLU A 110 -10.40 -6.07 -14.11
C GLU A 110 -11.75 -6.29 -13.44
N ASP A 111 -12.06 -7.53 -13.05
CA ASP A 111 -13.25 -7.84 -12.23
C ASP A 111 -12.91 -7.61 -10.74
N PRO A 112 -13.54 -6.62 -10.06
CA PRO A 112 -13.24 -6.30 -8.66
C PRO A 112 -13.57 -7.44 -7.69
N ASP A 113 -14.44 -8.39 -8.06
CA ASP A 113 -14.75 -9.55 -7.20
C ASP A 113 -13.65 -10.62 -7.23
N THR A 114 -12.77 -10.62 -8.25
CA THR A 114 -11.62 -11.55 -8.36
C THR A 114 -10.26 -10.84 -8.44
N PHE A 115 -10.21 -9.52 -8.35
CA PHE A 115 -8.99 -8.71 -8.52
C PHE A 115 -7.83 -9.17 -7.62
N LEU A 116 -8.12 -9.54 -6.37
CA LEU A 116 -7.11 -9.99 -5.39
C LEU A 116 -6.74 -11.48 -5.50
N ASP A 117 -7.41 -12.26 -6.35
CA ASP A 117 -7.07 -13.67 -6.60
C ASP A 117 -5.89 -13.82 -7.57
N ASP A 118 -5.63 -12.81 -8.41
CA ASP A 118 -4.52 -12.80 -9.36
C ASP A 118 -3.25 -12.22 -8.73
N ARG A 119 -2.12 -12.88 -8.98
CA ARG A 119 -0.80 -12.42 -8.53
C ARG A 119 -0.41 -11.11 -9.21
N ASP A 120 -0.68 -10.98 -10.51
CA ASP A 120 -0.20 -9.82 -11.28
C ASP A 120 -0.89 -8.53 -10.78
N ASN A 121 -2.14 -8.64 -10.29
CA ASN A 121 -2.88 -7.57 -9.63
C ASN A 121 -2.36 -7.25 -8.21
N LEU A 122 -1.82 -8.23 -7.47
CA LEU A 122 -1.13 -7.98 -6.19
C LEU A 122 0.23 -7.28 -6.41
N ASP A 123 0.97 -7.69 -7.43
CA ASP A 123 2.23 -7.06 -7.83
C ASP A 123 1.96 -5.61 -8.37
N TYR A 124 0.82 -5.36 -9.02
CA TYR A 124 0.30 -4.01 -9.34
C TYR A 124 0.02 -3.15 -8.10
N ILE A 125 -0.70 -3.66 -7.09
CA ILE A 125 -0.97 -2.94 -5.83
C ILE A 125 0.36 -2.57 -5.14
N HIS A 126 1.29 -3.53 -5.09
CA HIS A 126 2.62 -3.35 -4.52
C HIS A 126 3.37 -2.22 -5.24
N PHE A 127 3.45 -2.27 -6.56
CA PHE A 127 4.09 -1.28 -7.42
C PHE A 127 3.48 0.13 -7.27
N GLN A 128 2.14 0.23 -7.27
CA GLN A 128 1.42 1.47 -7.03
C GLN A 128 1.78 2.09 -5.68
N SER A 129 1.73 1.32 -4.59
CA SER A 129 2.05 1.85 -3.25
C SER A 129 3.52 2.28 -3.08
N SER A 130 4.40 1.71 -3.89
CA SER A 130 5.85 1.91 -3.82
C SER A 130 6.32 3.13 -4.60
N TYR A 131 5.88 3.24 -5.86
CA TYR A 131 6.47 4.16 -6.83
C TYR A 131 5.51 5.24 -7.31
N TYR A 132 4.19 5.07 -7.17
CA TYR A 132 3.22 6.03 -7.70
C TYR A 132 2.78 7.03 -6.64
N ASN A 133 2.89 8.31 -7.01
CA ASN A 133 2.36 9.40 -6.21
C ASN A 133 0.90 9.71 -6.57
N THR A 134 0.39 9.23 -7.72
CA THR A 134 -0.96 9.49 -8.22
C THR A 134 -2.01 8.51 -7.67
N VAL A 135 -2.13 8.48 -6.34
CA VAL A 135 -3.10 7.63 -5.61
C VAL A 135 -3.82 8.42 -4.52
N GLY A 136 -4.98 7.95 -4.06
CA GLY A 136 -5.59 8.52 -2.85
C GLY A 136 -4.74 8.18 -1.62
N LYS A 137 -4.70 9.08 -0.63
CA LYS A 137 -3.98 8.87 0.64
C LYS A 137 -4.92 9.04 1.82
N ALA A 138 -4.84 8.15 2.81
CA ALA A 138 -5.53 8.27 4.09
C ALA A 138 -4.59 7.97 5.25
N HIS A 139 -4.72 8.74 6.32
CA HIS A 139 -3.77 8.77 7.44
C HIS A 139 -4.45 8.51 8.78
N PHE A 140 -3.72 7.92 9.73
CA PHE A 140 -4.29 7.54 11.03
C PHE A 140 -3.28 7.64 12.19
N ASN A 141 -3.52 8.53 13.17
CA ASN A 141 -2.50 8.85 14.17
C ASN A 141 -1.97 7.65 14.99
N TYR A 142 -2.81 6.65 15.30
CA TYR A 142 -2.47 5.58 16.26
C TYR A 142 -3.48 4.43 16.16
N PHE A 143 -3.02 3.20 15.99
CA PHE A 143 -3.87 1.99 16.01
C PHE A 143 -3.28 0.93 16.94
N ASN A 144 -4.06 0.55 17.96
CA ASN A 144 -3.67 -0.42 18.97
C ASN A 144 -4.69 -1.56 19.01
N SER A 145 -4.19 -2.79 18.87
CA SER A 145 -4.95 -4.05 18.93
C SER A 145 -5.90 -4.19 20.14
N GLU A 146 -5.59 -3.55 21.28
CA GLU A 146 -6.41 -3.63 22.50
C GLU A 146 -7.59 -2.66 22.54
N ASP A 147 -7.60 -1.61 21.70
CA ASP A 147 -8.61 -0.54 21.73
C ASP A 147 -9.82 -0.82 20.82
N GLY A 148 -9.81 -1.94 20.09
CA GLY A 148 -10.82 -2.34 19.11
C GLY A 148 -10.48 -1.86 17.70
N SER A 149 -11.46 -1.80 16.80
CA SER A 149 -11.26 -1.33 15.43
C SER A 149 -11.05 0.19 15.37
N LEU A 150 -10.10 0.67 14.56
CA LEU A 150 -9.93 2.09 14.28
C LEU A 150 -10.63 2.47 12.97
N GLN A 151 -11.57 3.42 13.03
CA GLN A 151 -12.12 4.04 11.82
C GLN A 151 -11.14 5.06 11.24
N VAL A 152 -10.96 5.01 9.92
CA VAL A 152 -10.14 5.92 9.11
C VAL A 152 -11.03 6.51 8.02
N THR A 153 -10.69 7.70 7.53
CA THR A 153 -11.45 8.42 6.51
C THR A 153 -10.55 8.89 5.38
N TRP A 154 -10.95 8.59 4.14
CA TRP A 154 -10.40 9.19 2.93
C TRP A 154 -11.32 10.30 2.44
N ASN A 155 -10.75 11.48 2.20
CA ASN A 155 -11.44 12.71 1.80
C ASN A 155 -11.89 12.74 0.33
N ARG A 156 -11.78 11.62 -0.39
CA ARG A 156 -12.06 11.46 -1.84
C ARG A 156 -11.10 12.18 -2.79
N THR A 157 -9.89 12.54 -2.34
CA THR A 157 -8.90 13.15 -3.23
C THR A 157 -7.78 12.20 -3.62
N ILE A 158 -7.46 12.15 -4.90
CA ILE A 158 -6.23 11.60 -5.45
C ILE A 158 -5.14 12.66 -5.27
N ARG A 159 -4.01 12.27 -4.69
CA ARG A 159 -2.78 13.06 -4.70
C ARG A 159 -2.25 13.06 -6.13
N TRP A 160 -1.70 14.16 -6.62
CA TRP A 160 -0.91 14.22 -7.85
C TRP A 160 0.33 15.05 -7.58
N ASP A 161 1.48 14.55 -8.02
CA ASP A 161 2.77 15.21 -7.88
C ASP A 161 3.27 15.62 -9.25
N GLY A 162 3.49 16.92 -9.45
CA GLY A 162 3.97 17.40 -10.74
C GLY A 162 4.49 18.83 -10.74
N LEU A 163 4.93 19.27 -11.92
CA LEU A 163 5.52 20.60 -12.13
C LEU A 163 4.45 21.64 -12.41
N VAL A 164 3.94 22.30 -11.36
CA VAL A 164 3.05 23.45 -11.48
C VAL A 164 3.88 24.73 -11.62
N GLU A 165 3.72 25.43 -12.74
CA GLU A 165 4.49 26.64 -13.09
C GLU A 165 6.03 26.48 -13.01
N GLY A 166 6.53 25.24 -13.16
CA GLY A 166 7.95 24.90 -13.06
C GLY A 166 8.46 24.60 -11.65
N ASN A 167 7.59 24.53 -10.64
CA ASN A 167 7.92 24.06 -9.29
C ASN A 167 7.23 22.71 -9.01
N TRP A 168 7.97 21.76 -8.44
CA TRP A 168 7.38 20.51 -7.94
C TRP A 168 6.38 20.81 -6.83
N THR A 169 5.13 20.40 -7.04
CA THR A 169 4.01 20.71 -6.15
C THR A 169 3.13 19.48 -5.99
N VAL A 170 2.73 19.19 -4.76
CA VAL A 170 1.69 18.21 -4.46
C VAL A 170 0.33 18.90 -4.59
N VAL A 171 -0.51 18.41 -5.48
CA VAL A 171 -1.88 18.88 -5.69
C VAL A 171 -2.84 17.74 -5.34
N TYR A 172 -4.05 18.08 -4.87
CA TYR A 172 -5.08 17.10 -4.55
C TYR A 172 -6.30 17.36 -5.43
N HIS A 173 -6.65 16.37 -6.25
CA HIS A 173 -7.79 16.40 -7.17
C HIS A 173 -8.91 15.49 -6.67
N PRO A 174 -10.20 15.83 -6.88
CA PRO A 174 -11.29 14.91 -6.60
C PRO A 174 -11.16 13.64 -7.44
N ALA A 175 -11.36 12.48 -6.82
CA ALA A 175 -11.36 11.20 -7.51
C ALA A 175 -12.53 11.08 -8.50
N VAL A 176 -12.28 10.35 -9.58
CA VAL A 176 -13.28 9.91 -10.57
C VAL A 176 -14.07 8.69 -10.06
N SER A 177 -15.07 8.24 -10.81
CA SER A 177 -15.79 7.01 -10.48
C SER A 177 -14.92 5.80 -10.74
N GLY A 178 -15.15 4.73 -9.97
CA GLY A 178 -14.49 3.45 -10.19
C GLY A 178 -14.50 2.55 -8.96
N TYR A 179 -13.93 1.36 -9.12
CA TYR A 179 -13.57 0.51 -8.00
C TYR A 179 -12.19 0.93 -7.46
N TYR A 180 -12.08 0.92 -6.14
CA TYR A 180 -10.87 1.27 -5.42
C TYR A 180 -10.58 0.21 -4.36
N VAL A 181 -9.29 -0.08 -4.15
CA VAL A 181 -8.79 -0.92 -3.06
C VAL A 181 -8.02 -0.06 -2.06
N VAL A 182 -8.27 -0.28 -0.76
CA VAL A 182 -7.45 0.30 0.31
C VAL A 182 -6.28 -0.64 0.62
N ALA A 183 -5.05 -0.16 0.45
CA ALA A 183 -3.83 -0.93 0.68
C ALA A 183 -2.91 -0.23 1.71
N PRO A 184 -2.13 -0.98 2.49
CA PRO A 184 -0.99 -0.43 3.23
C PRO A 184 0.07 0.06 2.24
N ARG A 185 0.76 1.16 2.56
CA ARG A 185 1.94 1.56 1.80
C ARG A 185 3.13 0.62 2.05
N ILE A 186 3.99 0.37 1.06
CA ILE A 186 5.16 -0.52 1.24
C ILE A 186 6.11 -0.12 2.39
N SER A 187 6.07 1.14 2.86
CA SER A 187 6.90 1.60 3.98
C SER A 187 6.61 0.89 5.30
N TRP A 188 5.45 0.25 5.46
CA TRP A 188 5.14 -0.65 6.57
C TRP A 188 6.05 -1.89 6.52
N ARG A 189 7.25 -1.77 7.10
CA ARG A 189 8.28 -2.81 7.11
C ARG A 189 7.90 -3.98 8.00
N ALA A 190 7.29 -5.01 7.41
CA ALA A 190 6.97 -6.28 8.06
C ALA A 190 8.19 -7.05 8.64
N GLU A 191 9.43 -6.64 8.33
CA GLU A 191 10.66 -7.16 8.94
C GLU A 191 11.08 -6.41 10.22
N GLU A 192 10.68 -5.15 10.38
CA GLU A 192 11.01 -4.30 11.54
C GLU A 192 9.88 -4.26 12.57
N ASP A 193 8.62 -4.35 12.10
CA ASP A 193 7.44 -4.37 12.95
C ASP A 193 6.73 -5.74 12.93
N ASN A 194 6.32 -6.22 14.11
CA ASN A 194 5.62 -7.50 14.28
C ASN A 194 4.13 -7.43 13.88
N HIS A 195 3.81 -6.86 12.72
CA HIS A 195 2.47 -6.85 12.16
C HIS A 195 2.46 -7.08 10.65
N VAL A 196 1.35 -7.62 10.15
CA VAL A 196 1.10 -7.87 8.73
C VAL A 196 -0.31 -7.40 8.41
N PHE A 197 -0.42 -6.52 7.42
CA PHE A 197 -1.70 -6.16 6.83
C PHE A 197 -2.20 -7.28 5.91
N VAL A 198 -3.49 -7.59 6.00
CA VAL A 198 -4.20 -8.57 5.19
C VAL A 198 -5.23 -7.79 4.39
N ILE A 199 -5.03 -7.74 3.07
CA ILE A 199 -5.98 -7.19 2.12
C ILE A 199 -6.87 -8.35 1.66
N ASP A 200 -8.18 -8.21 1.82
CA ASP A 200 -9.20 -9.14 1.32
C ASP A 200 -10.28 -8.34 0.55
N GLU A 201 -11.32 -9.02 0.07
CA GLU A 201 -12.38 -8.38 -0.71
C GLU A 201 -13.08 -7.23 0.05
N LYS A 202 -12.98 -7.16 1.39
CA LYS A 202 -13.56 -6.08 2.20
C LYS A 202 -12.75 -4.79 2.13
N ALA A 203 -11.54 -4.79 1.59
CA ALA A 203 -10.80 -3.59 1.28
C ALA A 203 -11.27 -2.88 0.00
N ILE A 204 -12.10 -3.55 -0.82
CA ILE A 204 -12.60 -3.05 -2.11
C ILE A 204 -13.97 -2.38 -1.97
N PHE A 205 -14.11 -1.20 -2.56
CA PHE A 205 -15.35 -0.42 -2.65
C PHE A 205 -15.51 0.26 -4.02
N TYR A 206 -16.75 0.60 -4.38
CA TYR A 206 -17.04 1.49 -5.51
C TYR A 206 -17.23 2.93 -5.02
N TYR A 207 -16.69 3.89 -5.77
CA TYR A 207 -16.91 5.32 -5.57
C TYR A 207 -17.64 5.91 -6.79
N ASP A 208 -18.73 6.63 -6.55
CA ASP A 208 -19.65 7.18 -7.55
C ASP A 208 -19.49 8.71 -7.65
N SER A 209 -18.79 9.15 -8.70
CA SER A 209 -18.29 10.51 -8.92
C SER A 209 -18.43 10.90 -10.40
N LEU A 210 -17.45 11.60 -10.99
CA LEU A 210 -17.34 11.79 -12.43
C LEU A 210 -16.86 10.49 -13.08
N ASP A 211 -17.72 9.86 -13.87
CA ASP A 211 -17.42 8.57 -14.49
C ASP A 211 -16.57 8.73 -15.76
N THR A 212 -15.38 8.14 -15.72
CA THR A 212 -14.35 8.24 -16.75
C THR A 212 -13.79 6.84 -17.01
N ASN A 213 -14.36 6.18 -18.01
CA ASN A 213 -13.88 4.90 -18.48
C ASN A 213 -12.81 5.10 -19.55
N ILE A 214 -11.63 4.53 -19.33
CA ILE A 214 -10.48 4.64 -20.23
C ILE A 214 -10.21 3.26 -20.82
N THR A 215 -10.38 3.10 -22.13
CA THR A 215 -9.97 1.88 -22.83
C THR A 215 -8.84 2.17 -23.81
N ALA A 216 -7.65 1.64 -23.50
CA ALA A 216 -6.51 1.66 -24.40
C ALA A 216 -6.54 0.42 -25.30
N THR A 217 -6.60 0.59 -26.62
CA THR A 217 -6.47 -0.52 -27.58
C THR A 217 -5.09 -0.44 -28.24
N ASN A 218 -4.21 -1.37 -27.85
CA ASN A 218 -2.90 -1.54 -28.47
C ASN A 218 -3.05 -2.18 -29.87
N VAL A 219 -2.39 -1.58 -30.87
CA VAL A 219 -2.13 -2.22 -32.16
C VAL A 219 -0.61 -2.27 -32.35
N PRO A 220 0.00 -3.48 -32.46
CA PRO A 220 1.44 -3.62 -32.58
C PRO A 220 2.03 -2.75 -33.71
N ASN A 221 3.18 -2.12 -33.41
CA ASN A 221 4.06 -1.44 -34.37
C ASN A 221 3.47 -0.22 -35.11
N THR A 222 2.40 0.42 -34.63
CA THR A 222 1.84 1.62 -35.31
C THR A 222 1.38 2.76 -34.41
N ASN A 223 0.29 2.61 -33.64
CA ASN A 223 -0.37 3.71 -32.93
C ASN A 223 -0.91 3.27 -31.56
N VAL A 224 -1.02 4.20 -30.61
CA VAL A 224 -1.85 4.04 -29.40
C VAL A 224 -3.23 4.61 -29.72
N THR A 225 -4.27 3.77 -29.64
CA THR A 225 -5.66 4.26 -29.71
C THR A 225 -6.25 4.28 -28.31
N ILE A 226 -6.75 5.43 -27.89
CA ILE A 226 -7.31 5.68 -26.57
C ILE A 226 -8.76 6.06 -26.75
N GLU A 227 -9.67 5.22 -26.29
CA GLU A 227 -11.07 5.58 -26.24
C GLU A 227 -11.43 6.03 -24.82
N LEU A 228 -11.67 7.34 -24.69
CA LEU A 228 -12.09 7.98 -23.46
C LEU A 228 -13.62 8.08 -23.47
N THR A 229 -14.29 7.29 -22.65
CA THR A 229 -15.74 7.41 -22.45
C THR A 229 -15.99 8.25 -21.21
N LEU A 230 -16.49 9.46 -21.41
CA LEU A 230 -16.86 10.40 -20.36
C LEU A 230 -18.37 10.35 -20.11
N GLN A 231 -18.78 9.97 -18.91
CA GLN A 231 -20.18 10.00 -18.48
C GLN A 231 -20.38 11.04 -17.38
N ALA A 232 -21.47 11.82 -17.48
CA ALA A 232 -21.75 12.86 -16.50
C ALA A 232 -22.11 12.22 -15.14
N PRO A 233 -21.60 12.72 -13.99
CA PRO A 233 -22.14 12.38 -12.69
C PRO A 233 -23.62 12.75 -12.64
N PRO A 234 -24.43 12.05 -11.81
CA PRO A 234 -25.75 12.51 -11.41
C PRO A 234 -25.71 13.91 -10.77
N GLY A 235 -25.87 14.97 -11.58
CA GLY A 235 -25.96 16.35 -11.13
C GLY A 235 -24.96 17.34 -11.74
N ALA A 236 -23.85 16.90 -12.34
CA ALA A 236 -22.94 17.82 -13.04
C ALA A 236 -23.36 17.99 -14.51
N VAL A 237 -24.42 18.78 -14.71
CA VAL A 237 -24.89 19.17 -16.04
C VAL A 237 -24.19 20.46 -16.46
N GLY A 238 -23.40 20.43 -17.53
CA GLY A 238 -22.67 21.61 -18.00
C GLY A 238 -21.72 21.33 -19.17
N ASN A 239 -21.02 22.39 -19.58
CA ASN A 239 -19.86 22.25 -20.46
C ASN A 239 -18.66 21.83 -19.62
N ILE A 240 -17.89 20.87 -20.13
CA ILE A 240 -16.63 20.41 -19.55
C ILE A 240 -15.51 20.66 -20.56
N ILE A 241 -14.31 20.93 -20.05
CA ILE A 241 -13.08 21.00 -20.82
C ILE A 241 -12.29 19.74 -20.47
N CYS A 242 -11.78 19.06 -21.51
CA CYS A 242 -10.90 17.91 -21.36
C CYS A 242 -9.51 18.32 -21.85
N ASP A 243 -8.64 18.65 -20.91
CA ASP A 243 -7.22 18.83 -21.16
C ASP A 243 -6.55 17.45 -21.07
N LEU A 244 -5.87 17.04 -22.16
CA LEU A 244 -5.19 15.77 -22.26
C LEU A 244 -3.69 16.00 -22.44
N ASN A 245 -2.94 15.75 -21.38
CA ASN A 245 -1.50 15.84 -21.40
C ASN A 245 -0.95 14.43 -21.65
N THR A 246 -0.15 14.29 -22.70
CA THR A 246 0.50 13.03 -23.06
C THR A 246 1.99 13.20 -22.84
N THR A 247 2.57 12.43 -21.94
CA THR A 247 4.01 12.50 -21.64
C THR A 247 4.66 11.18 -22.02
N LEU A 248 5.57 11.23 -22.99
CA LEU A 248 6.44 10.10 -23.31
C LEU A 248 7.76 10.29 -22.57
N TYR A 249 8.03 9.41 -21.61
CA TYR A 249 9.33 9.26 -20.98
C TYR A 249 10.15 8.24 -21.78
N TYR A 250 11.19 8.71 -22.46
CA TYR A 250 12.03 7.88 -23.32
C TYR A 250 13.45 7.73 -22.76
N GLU A 251 13.76 6.53 -22.30
CA GLU A 251 15.09 6.17 -21.79
C GLU A 251 16.04 5.82 -22.95
N ALA A 252 16.49 6.87 -23.66
CA ALA A 252 17.41 6.74 -24.79
C ALA A 252 18.76 6.09 -24.43
N ASN A 253 19.20 6.27 -23.19
CA ASN A 253 20.52 5.92 -22.69
C ASN A 253 20.51 5.94 -21.15
N PRO A 254 20.80 4.83 -20.44
CA PRO A 254 20.78 4.79 -18.96
C PRO A 254 21.90 5.62 -18.28
N PHE A 255 22.79 6.24 -19.07
CA PHE A 255 23.85 7.12 -18.58
C PHE A 255 23.61 8.61 -18.87
N GLU A 256 22.49 8.97 -19.51
CA GLU A 256 22.06 10.36 -19.73
C GLU A 256 20.75 10.64 -18.98
N TYR A 257 20.47 11.91 -18.69
CA TYR A 257 19.21 12.29 -18.05
C TYR A 257 18.07 12.06 -19.06
N MET A 258 16.93 11.54 -18.60
CA MET A 258 15.80 11.15 -19.46
C MET A 258 15.38 12.26 -20.42
N ASP A 259 15.18 11.92 -21.70
CA ASP A 259 14.53 12.81 -22.66
C ASP A 259 13.01 12.69 -22.50
N GLU A 260 12.39 13.72 -21.92
CA GLU A 260 10.93 13.84 -21.80
C GLU A 260 10.33 14.53 -23.04
N VAL A 261 9.34 13.88 -23.66
CA VAL A 261 8.57 14.46 -24.78
C VAL A 261 7.11 14.60 -24.36
N THR A 262 6.76 15.80 -23.89
CA THR A 262 5.38 16.17 -23.55
C THR A 262 4.63 16.70 -24.78
N LEU A 263 3.50 16.09 -25.11
CA LEU A 263 2.53 16.50 -26.12
C LEU A 263 1.24 16.94 -25.42
N TYR A 264 0.83 18.19 -25.66
CA TYR A 264 -0.39 18.76 -25.09
C TYR A 264 -1.51 18.74 -26.13
N HIS A 265 -2.65 18.13 -25.78
CA HIS A 265 -3.87 18.12 -26.58
C HIS A 265 -5.04 18.65 -25.74
N ASN A 266 -5.93 19.46 -26.32
CA ASN A 266 -7.06 20.04 -25.59
C ASN A 266 -8.33 19.94 -26.44
N GLU A 267 -9.35 19.28 -25.88
CA GLU A 267 -10.71 19.24 -26.42
C GLU A 267 -11.64 20.11 -25.56
N THR A 268 -12.06 21.25 -26.13
CA THR A 268 -12.99 22.19 -25.48
C THR A 268 -14.44 22.01 -25.94
N GLY A 269 -15.39 22.36 -25.07
CA GLY A 269 -16.81 22.43 -25.45
C GLY A 269 -17.52 21.07 -25.44
N ILE A 270 -16.98 20.10 -24.70
CA ILE A 270 -17.62 18.80 -24.47
C ILE A 270 -18.86 19.04 -23.61
N VAL A 271 -20.04 18.79 -24.17
CA VAL A 271 -21.32 18.92 -23.46
C VAL A 271 -21.71 17.56 -22.89
N LEU A 272 -21.44 17.37 -21.59
CA LEU A 272 -21.96 16.22 -20.84
C LEU A 272 -23.41 16.48 -20.42
N THR A 273 -24.21 15.42 -20.39
CA THR A 273 -25.62 15.44 -19.98
C THR A 273 -25.92 14.20 -19.15
N SER A 274 -26.78 14.33 -18.12
CA SER A 274 -27.19 13.22 -17.24
C SER A 274 -27.84 12.02 -17.97
N ASP A 275 -28.26 12.23 -19.21
CA ASP A 275 -29.10 11.30 -19.96
C ASP A 275 -28.33 10.61 -21.10
N GLN A 276 -27.07 11.00 -21.37
CA GLN A 276 -26.25 10.50 -22.48
C GLN A 276 -24.75 10.57 -22.19
N ASP A 277 -24.08 9.46 -22.40
CA ASP A 277 -22.62 9.32 -22.34
C ASP A 277 -21.96 10.03 -23.54
N ARG A 278 -20.72 10.46 -23.37
CA ARG A 278 -19.88 11.05 -24.43
C ARG A 278 -18.62 10.23 -24.61
N VAL A 279 -18.63 9.39 -25.63
CA VAL A 279 -17.43 8.72 -26.13
C VAL A 279 -16.59 9.72 -26.94
N ILE A 280 -15.32 9.86 -26.57
CA ILE A 280 -14.30 10.65 -27.25
C ILE A 280 -13.14 9.72 -27.59
N THR A 281 -13.08 9.25 -28.83
CA THR A 281 -11.96 8.45 -29.32
C THR A 281 -10.81 9.36 -29.73
N ILE A 282 -9.65 9.23 -29.09
CA ILE A 282 -8.44 10.02 -29.37
C ILE A 282 -7.34 9.05 -29.84
N ILE A 283 -6.77 9.34 -31.01
CA ILE A 283 -5.80 8.44 -31.68
C ILE A 283 -4.43 9.10 -31.66
N PHE A 284 -3.50 8.54 -30.90
CA PHE A 284 -2.12 8.98 -30.83
C PHE A 284 -1.24 8.11 -31.73
N ASN A 285 -0.76 8.69 -32.83
CA ASN A 285 0.20 8.03 -33.70
C ASN A 285 1.61 8.14 -33.09
N VAL A 286 1.87 7.34 -32.04
CA VAL A 286 3.15 7.30 -31.34
C VAL A 286 4.12 6.36 -32.05
N SER A 287 5.10 6.93 -32.74
CA SER A 287 6.19 6.20 -33.38
C SER A 287 7.44 6.24 -32.49
N VAL A 288 7.54 5.33 -31.53
CA VAL A 288 8.76 5.13 -30.73
C VAL A 288 9.82 4.45 -31.61
N PRO A 289 11.12 4.85 -31.56
CA PRO A 289 12.19 4.10 -32.22
C PRO A 289 12.33 2.68 -31.65
N ASP A 290 12.82 1.74 -32.48
CA ASP A 290 12.91 0.31 -32.13
C ASP A 290 13.84 0.06 -30.92
N HIS A 291 13.24 -0.37 -29.81
CA HIS A 291 13.81 -0.94 -28.58
C HIS A 291 14.75 -0.06 -27.72
N GLY A 292 14.56 -0.17 -26.41
CA GLY A 292 15.47 0.37 -25.40
C GLY A 292 16.83 -0.36 -25.37
N TYR A 293 17.75 0.12 -24.54
CA TYR A 293 19.10 -0.41 -24.43
C TYR A 293 19.11 -1.82 -23.79
N GLU A 294 19.61 -2.83 -24.50
CA GLU A 294 20.13 -4.04 -23.85
C GLU A 294 21.27 -3.64 -22.91
N THR A 295 21.11 -3.86 -21.61
CA THR A 295 22.19 -3.58 -20.66
C THR A 295 23.30 -4.63 -20.80
N PRO A 296 24.58 -4.27 -20.67
CA PRO A 296 25.68 -5.24 -20.70
C PRO A 296 25.94 -5.90 -19.32
N PHE A 297 24.99 -5.82 -18.38
CA PHE A 297 25.16 -6.25 -17.00
C PHE A 297 24.19 -7.40 -16.68
N GLU A 298 24.74 -8.59 -16.42
CA GLU A 298 23.99 -9.81 -16.05
C GLU A 298 23.51 -9.79 -14.58
N ASP A 299 23.06 -8.65 -14.05
CA ASP A 299 22.58 -8.53 -12.66
C ASP A 299 21.06 -8.73 -12.59
N GLU A 300 20.57 -9.42 -11.54
CA GLU A 300 19.23 -10.01 -11.40
C GLU A 300 18.05 -9.02 -11.25
N TYR A 301 18.20 -7.77 -11.70
CA TYR A 301 17.08 -6.85 -11.92
C TYR A 301 16.69 -6.90 -13.41
N ASP A 302 15.62 -7.63 -13.73
CA ASP A 302 14.92 -7.59 -15.04
C ASP A 302 14.21 -6.23 -15.28
N ASP A 303 14.79 -5.14 -14.78
CA ASP A 303 14.41 -3.75 -15.09
C ASP A 303 14.92 -3.43 -16.51
N ASN A 304 14.25 -4.01 -17.50
CA ASN A 304 14.28 -3.47 -18.85
C ASN A 304 13.86 -1.99 -18.77
N TYR A 305 14.73 -1.10 -19.24
CA TYR A 305 14.48 0.34 -19.35
C TYR A 305 13.39 0.61 -20.41
N PHE A 306 12.14 0.39 -20.02
CA PHE A 306 10.95 0.50 -20.85
C PHE A 306 10.53 1.96 -20.98
N SER A 307 10.27 2.40 -22.21
CA SER A 307 9.66 3.73 -22.41
C SER A 307 8.24 3.74 -21.83
N VAL A 308 7.99 4.64 -20.88
CA VAL A 308 6.69 4.82 -20.25
C VAL A 308 5.96 5.95 -20.98
N LEU A 309 4.70 5.71 -21.31
CA LEU A 309 3.81 6.69 -21.90
C LEU A 309 2.64 6.93 -20.94
N SER A 310 2.62 8.11 -20.34
CA SER A 310 1.61 8.55 -19.38
C SER A 310 0.61 9.48 -20.05
N PHE A 311 -0.67 9.28 -19.73
CA PHE A 311 -1.77 10.14 -20.19
C PHE A 311 -2.52 10.71 -18.99
N ASP A 312 -2.20 11.95 -18.61
CA ASP A 312 -2.98 12.71 -17.64
C ASP A 312 -4.20 13.33 -18.34
N ILE A 313 -5.39 13.00 -17.85
CA ILE A 313 -6.67 13.57 -18.29
C ILE A 313 -7.17 14.50 -17.19
N VAL A 314 -7.18 15.79 -17.46
CA VAL A 314 -7.74 16.81 -16.56
C VAL A 314 -9.12 17.21 -17.08
N LEU A 315 -10.15 16.94 -16.28
CA LEU A 315 -11.54 17.25 -16.59
C LEU A 315 -12.00 18.44 -15.74
N THR A 316 -11.91 19.63 -16.33
CA THR A 316 -12.37 20.87 -15.70
C THR A 316 -13.89 20.99 -15.79
N THR A 317 -14.52 21.01 -14.63
CA THR A 317 -15.98 21.16 -14.45
C THR A 317 -16.31 22.48 -13.76
N SER A 318 -17.60 22.79 -13.59
CA SER A 318 -18.04 23.93 -12.78
C SER A 318 -17.86 23.77 -11.27
N ILE A 319 -17.48 22.57 -10.80
CA ILE A 319 -17.32 22.22 -9.37
C ILE A 319 -15.86 21.88 -8.98
N GLY A 320 -14.97 21.71 -9.95
CA GLY A 320 -13.54 21.43 -9.74
C GLY A 320 -12.88 20.73 -10.93
N ASP A 321 -11.56 20.58 -10.84
CA ASP A 321 -10.72 19.87 -11.82
C ASP A 321 -10.47 18.45 -11.33
N TYR A 322 -11.06 17.47 -12.01
CA TYR A 322 -10.82 16.05 -11.75
C TYR A 322 -9.59 15.60 -12.50
N ILE A 323 -8.80 14.71 -11.91
CA ILE A 323 -7.72 14.01 -12.60
C ILE A 323 -8.08 12.53 -12.72
N SER A 324 -7.81 11.98 -13.89
CA SER A 324 -7.72 10.55 -14.15
C SER A 324 -6.63 10.35 -15.17
N GLY A 325 -6.15 9.13 -15.33
CA GLY A 325 -5.17 8.86 -16.36
C GLY A 325 -4.88 7.38 -16.47
N PHE A 326 -4.03 7.06 -17.43
CA PHE A 326 -3.45 5.74 -17.52
C PHE A 326 -2.00 5.83 -18.00
N GLU A 327 -1.23 4.80 -17.70
CA GLU A 327 0.10 4.63 -18.27
C GLU A 327 0.21 3.30 -19.00
N ALA A 328 1.04 3.30 -20.05
CA ALA A 328 1.45 2.11 -20.76
C ALA A 328 2.98 2.06 -20.87
N LYS A 329 3.53 0.84 -20.77
CA LYS A 329 4.94 0.55 -21.03
C LYS A 329 5.11 0.03 -22.45
N TRP A 330 6.26 0.29 -23.06
CA TRP A 330 6.60 -0.25 -24.38
C TRP A 330 7.57 -1.44 -24.28
N ASP A 331 7.07 -2.66 -24.51
CA ASP A 331 7.86 -3.89 -24.68
C ASP A 331 7.54 -4.59 -26.00
N GLY A 332 8.05 -4.05 -27.12
CA GLY A 332 7.69 -4.53 -28.47
C GLY A 332 6.20 -4.30 -28.84
N GLY A 333 5.49 -3.53 -28.03
CA GLY A 333 4.08 -3.20 -28.09
C GLY A 333 3.68 -2.44 -26.82
N TRP A 334 2.51 -1.81 -26.80
CA TRP A 334 2.01 -1.13 -25.60
C TRP A 334 1.34 -2.10 -24.63
N GLU A 335 1.98 -2.31 -23.47
CA GLU A 335 1.42 -3.05 -22.35
C GLU A 335 0.81 -2.07 -21.36
N TYR A 336 -0.42 -2.36 -20.90
CA TYR A 336 -1.09 -1.56 -19.89
C TYR A 336 -0.34 -1.66 -18.56
N ASN A 337 -0.04 -0.52 -17.92
CA ASN A 337 0.74 -0.44 -16.69
C ASN A 337 -0.13 -0.02 -15.50
N CYS A 338 -0.92 1.06 -15.63
CA CYS A 338 -1.80 1.52 -14.56
C CYS A 338 -2.89 2.49 -15.00
N GLN A 339 -3.85 2.74 -14.10
CA GLN A 339 -4.93 3.71 -14.24
C GLN A 339 -5.19 4.37 -12.88
N TYR A 340 -5.57 5.65 -12.88
CA TYR A 340 -5.90 6.44 -11.68
C TYR A 340 -7.18 7.26 -11.84
#